data_AF-A0AAW9PXA4-F1
#
_entry.id   AF-A0AAW9PXA4-F1
#
_cell.length_a   1.000
_cell.length_b   1.000
_cell.length_c   1.000
_cell.angle_alpha   90.00
_cell.angle_beta   90.00
_cell.angle_gamma   90.00
#
_symmetry.space_group_name_H-M   'P 1'
#
loop_
_entity.id
_entity.type
_entity.pdbx_description
1 polymer ?
#
loop_
_entity_poly.entity_id
_entity_poly.type
_entity_poly.pdbx_seq_one_letter_code
_entity_poly.pdbx_strand_id
1 'polypeptide(L)'
;MQVVGISLRKPGFNEITAATVMGGGLWIALVGLLSAGGHALERPEAAALLLVMLWGSLSVRLGIDFAAGWRHRIVHLAVCGLLLGACQAARMLFG
;
A
#
# COMPACT_ATOMS: atom_id res chain seq x y z
N MET A 1 -11.49 -16.51 3.31
CA MET A 1 -11.03 -16.46 4.72
C MET A 1 -11.69 -15.28 5.38
N GLN A 2 -12.12 -15.35 6.64
CA GLN A 2 -12.71 -14.18 7.32
C GLN A 2 -11.69 -13.53 8.24
N VAL A 3 -11.48 -12.23 8.10
CA VAL A 3 -10.62 -11.42 8.98
C VAL A 3 -11.45 -10.26 9.50
N VAL A 4 -11.67 -10.19 10.82
CA VAL A 4 -12.43 -9.10 11.47
C VAL A 4 -13.83 -8.91 10.83
N GLY A 5 -14.47 -10.00 10.41
CA GLY A 5 -15.78 -9.98 9.73
C GLY A 5 -15.75 -9.57 8.25
N ILE A 6 -14.56 -9.42 7.66
CA ILE A 6 -14.37 -9.17 6.22
C ILE A 6 -14.13 -10.50 5.52
N SER A 7 -14.89 -10.78 4.46
CA SER A 7 -14.63 -11.95 3.60
C SER A 7 -13.46 -11.64 2.66
N LEU A 8 -12.28 -12.13 3.02
CA LEU A 8 -11.09 -12.06 2.18
C LEU A 8 -11.13 -13.17 1.13
N ARG A 9 -10.83 -12.77 -0.11
CA ARG A 9 -10.60 -13.66 -1.25
C ARG A 9 -9.10 -13.80 -1.48
N LYS A 10 -8.65 -15.01 -1.85
CA LYS A 10 -7.27 -15.23 -2.27
C LYS A 10 -7.13 -14.73 -3.73
N PRO A 11 -6.32 -13.70 -4.00
CA PRO A 11 -6.15 -13.20 -5.35
C PRO A 11 -5.37 -14.21 -6.21
N GLY A 12 -5.72 -14.27 -7.49
CA GLY A 12 -4.97 -15.05 -8.48
C GLY A 12 -3.63 -14.40 -8.82
N PHE A 13 -2.73 -15.13 -9.47
CA PHE A 13 -1.42 -14.60 -9.86
C PHE A 13 -1.53 -13.38 -10.78
N ASN A 14 -2.39 -13.44 -11.79
CA ASN A 14 -2.64 -12.31 -12.70
C ASN A 14 -3.14 -11.07 -11.95
N GLU A 15 -3.96 -11.28 -10.90
CA GLU A 15 -4.46 -10.18 -10.09
C GLU A 15 -3.33 -9.55 -9.26
N ILE A 16 -2.42 -10.36 -8.72
CA ILE A 16 -1.23 -9.88 -8.01
C ILE A 16 -0.33 -9.10 -8.96
N THR A 17 -0.02 -9.64 -10.14
CA THR A 17 0.83 -8.97 -11.14
C THR A 17 0.23 -7.62 -11.54
N ALA A 18 -1.06 -7.58 -11.83
CA ALA A 18 -1.73 -6.34 -12.22
C ALA A 18 -1.80 -5.34 -11.04
N ALA A 19 -1.90 -5.79 -9.77
CA ALA A 19 -1.75 -4.90 -8.62
C ALA A 19 -0.34 -4.33 -8.51
N THR A 20 0.69 -5.14 -8.74
CA THR A 20 2.08 -4.69 -8.71
C THR A 20 2.37 -3.66 -9.80
N VAL A 21 1.89 -3.90 -11.02
CA VAL A 21 2.04 -2.94 -12.13
C VAL A 21 1.30 -1.64 -11.83
N MET A 22 0.06 -1.69 -11.32
CA MET A 22 -0.69 -0.49 -10.97
C MET A 22 -0.07 0.28 -9.80
N GLY A 23 0.32 -0.42 -8.72
CA GLY A 23 0.96 0.20 -7.56
C GLY A 23 2.30 0.83 -7.92
N GLY A 24 3.13 0.13 -8.70
CA GLY A 24 4.40 0.65 -9.20
C GLY A 24 4.22 1.84 -10.15
N GLY A 25 3.28 1.74 -11.11
CA GLY A 25 2.98 2.83 -12.05
C GLY A 25 2.47 4.09 -11.35
N LEU A 26 1.55 3.92 -10.39
CA LEU A 26 1.04 5.03 -9.58
C LEU A 26 2.14 5.67 -8.74
N TRP A 27 3.05 4.86 -8.19
CA TRP A 27 4.19 5.35 -7.43
C TRP A 27 5.14 6.18 -8.31
N ILE A 28 5.52 5.68 -9.50
CA ILE A 28 6.36 6.43 -10.45
C ILE A 28 5.68 7.75 -10.81
N ALA A 29 4.38 7.72 -11.11
CA ALA A 29 3.62 8.91 -11.48
C ALA A 29 3.61 9.95 -10.35
N LEU A 30 3.35 9.53 -9.10
CA LEU A 30 3.28 10.46 -7.97
C LEU A 30 4.65 11.00 -7.58
N VAL A 31 5.68 10.15 -7.53
CA VAL A 31 7.07 10.60 -7.26
C VAL A 31 7.54 11.55 -8.34
N GLY A 32 7.27 11.25 -9.61
CA GLY A 32 7.60 12.12 -10.73
C GLY A 32 6.88 13.48 -10.64
N LEU A 33 5.59 13.48 -10.30
CA LEU A 33 4.80 14.70 -10.12
C LEU A 33 5.34 15.56 -8.97
N LEU A 34 5.63 14.94 -7.82
CA LEU A 34 6.19 15.64 -6.65
C LEU A 34 7.58 16.21 -6.94
N SER A 35 8.42 15.44 -7.64
CA SER A 35 9.74 15.90 -8.07
C SER A 35 9.65 17.08 -9.04
N ALA A 36 8.73 17.04 -10.01
CA ALA A 36 8.49 18.15 -10.94
C ALA A 36 7.95 19.41 -10.24
N GLY A 37 7.20 19.23 -9.15
CA GLY A 37 6.68 20.32 -8.31
C GLY A 37 7.66 20.88 -7.27
N GLY A 38 8.92 20.40 -7.23
CA GLY A 38 9.93 20.85 -6.26
C GLY A 38 9.82 20.21 -4.87
N HIS A 39 8.97 19.20 -4.69
CA HIS A 39 8.80 18.43 -3.45
C HIS A 39 9.41 17.04 -3.59
N ALA A 40 10.71 16.98 -3.92
CA ALA A 40 11.40 15.70 -4.07
C ALA A 40 11.37 14.91 -2.75
N LEU A 41 10.83 13.69 -2.80
CA LEU A 41 10.83 12.77 -1.67
C LEU A 41 12.23 12.21 -1.43
N GLU A 42 12.63 12.09 -0.18
CA GLU A 42 13.84 11.33 0.14
C GLU A 42 13.62 9.84 -0.17
N ARG A 43 14.70 9.13 -0.50
CA ARG A 43 14.69 7.68 -0.81
C ARG A 43 13.85 6.82 0.18
N PRO A 44 13.94 6.99 1.51
CA PRO A 44 13.12 6.21 2.44
C PRO A 44 11.63 6.57 2.39
N GLU A 45 11.28 7.83 2.15
CA GLU A 45 9.89 8.28 2.03
C GLU A 45 9.27 7.75 0.75
N ALA A 46 10.02 7.82 -0.35
CA ALA A 46 9.65 7.23 -1.63
C ALA A 46 9.46 5.70 -1.49
N ALA A 47 10.34 5.00 -0.78
CA ALA A 47 10.18 3.56 -0.54
C ALA A 47 8.95 3.22 0.30
N ALA A 48 8.67 3.99 1.37
CA ALA A 48 7.48 3.82 2.19
C ALA A 48 6.19 4.06 1.37
N LEU A 49 6.19 5.08 0.52
CA LEU A 49 5.09 5.40 -0.38
C LEU A 49 4.78 4.25 -1.35
N LEU A 50 5.83 3.62 -1.91
CA LEU A 50 5.68 2.45 -2.78
C LEU A 50 4.96 1.30 -2.08
N LEU A 51 5.37 1.00 -0.83
CA LEU A 51 4.76 -0.07 -0.04
C LEU A 51 3.29 0.19 0.25
N VAL A 52 2.93 1.43 0.61
CA VAL A 52 1.54 1.81 0.85
C VAL A 52 0.70 1.73 -0.43
N MET A 53 1.22 2.18 -1.56
CA MET A 53 0.52 2.12 -2.85
C MET A 53 0.33 0.69 -3.36
N LEU A 54 1.34 -0.16 -3.18
CA LEU A 54 1.27 -1.57 -3.49
C LEU A 54 0.21 -2.27 -2.64
N TRP A 55 0.20 -1.99 -1.33
CA TRP A 55 -0.81 -2.50 -0.43
C TRP A 55 -2.22 -2.03 -0.82
N GLY A 56 -2.40 -0.74 -1.11
CA GLY A 56 -3.69 -0.21 -1.57
C GLY A 56 -4.19 -0.87 -2.86
N SER A 57 -3.30 -1.16 -3.79
CA SER A 57 -3.63 -1.85 -5.04
C SER A 57 -3.99 -3.32 -4.82
N LEU A 58 -3.36 -3.97 -3.82
CA LEU A 58 -3.57 -5.38 -3.49
C LEU A 58 -4.82 -5.59 -2.60
N SER A 59 -5.09 -4.66 -1.68
CA SER A 59 -6.17 -4.74 -0.69
C SER A 59 -7.55 -4.85 -1.34
N VAL A 60 -7.79 -4.07 -2.40
CA VAL A 60 -9.02 -4.13 -3.20
C VAL A 60 -9.21 -5.52 -3.81
N ARG A 61 -8.13 -6.15 -4.30
CA ARG A 61 -8.17 -7.50 -4.90
C ARG A 61 -8.32 -8.62 -3.87
N LEU A 62 -7.88 -8.36 -2.64
CA LEU A 62 -8.14 -9.22 -1.49
C LEU A 62 -9.60 -9.16 -1.01
N GLY A 63 -10.40 -8.21 -1.53
CA GLY A 63 -11.80 -8.00 -1.11
C GLY A 63 -11.95 -6.96 0.02
N ILE A 64 -10.90 -6.19 0.32
CA ILE A 64 -10.96 -5.08 1.26
C ILE A 64 -11.51 -3.86 0.53
N ASP A 65 -12.84 -3.75 0.53
CA ASP A 65 -13.53 -2.61 -0.06
C ASP A 65 -13.72 -1.45 0.95
N PHE A 66 -13.19 -0.27 0.63
CA PHE A 66 -13.37 0.95 1.43
C PHE A 66 -14.81 1.47 1.51
N ALA A 67 -15.64 1.11 0.52
CA ALA A 67 -17.06 1.48 0.46
C ALA A 67 -17.95 0.52 1.27
N ALA A 68 -17.50 -0.72 1.51
CA ALA A 68 -18.29 -1.75 2.18
C ALA A 68 -18.52 -1.52 3.69
N GLY A 69 -17.70 -0.69 4.34
CA GLY A 69 -17.96 -0.25 5.73
C GLY A 69 -16.72 0.14 6.53
N TRP A 70 -16.95 0.68 7.74
CA TRP A 70 -15.89 1.20 8.61
C TRP A 70 -14.84 0.15 9.00
N ARG A 71 -15.24 -1.13 9.12
CA ARG A 71 -14.33 -2.25 9.42
C ARG A 71 -13.23 -2.41 8.37
N HIS A 72 -13.58 -2.31 7.09
CA HIS A 72 -12.62 -2.40 5.99
C HIS A 72 -11.62 -1.25 6.03
N ARG A 73 -12.10 -0.05 6.36
CA ARG A 73 -11.25 1.14 6.50
C ARG A 73 -10.23 0.97 7.63
N ILE A 74 -10.67 0.49 8.80
CA ILE A 74 -9.76 0.26 9.93
C ILE A 74 -8.73 -0.81 9.61
N VAL A 75 -9.12 -1.94 9.01
CA VAL A 75 -8.17 -2.99 8.63
C VAL A 75 -7.14 -2.45 7.64
N HIS A 76 -7.58 -1.68 6.65
CA HIS A 76 -6.65 -1.06 5.71
C HIS A 76 -5.70 -0.07 6.40
N LEU A 77 -6.22 0.77 7.30
CA LEU A 77 -5.45 1.76 8.04
C LEU A 77 -4.42 1.09 8.98
N ALA A 78 -4.83 0.01 9.64
CA ALA A 78 -3.97 -0.79 10.51
C ALA A 78 -2.80 -1.40 9.74
N VAL A 79 -3.05 -1.95 8.54
CA VAL A 79 -1.96 -2.49 7.71
C VAL A 79 -1.06 -1.38 7.17
N CYS A 80 -1.61 -0.24 6.75
CA CYS A 80 -0.78 0.91 6.40
C CYS A 80 0.11 1.36 7.57
N GLY A 81 -0.46 1.46 8.78
CA GLY A 81 0.30 1.80 9.98
C GLY A 81 1.39 0.77 10.30
N LEU A 82 1.08 -0.52 10.14
CA LEU A 82 2.05 -1.60 10.33
C LEU A 82 3.19 -1.54 9.30
N LEU A 83 2.88 -1.30 8.02
CA LEU A 83 3.88 -1.16 6.96
C LEU A 83 4.80 0.04 7.21
N LEU A 84 4.22 1.18 7.58
CA LEU A 84 4.99 2.38 7.91
C LEU A 84 5.84 2.17 9.16
N GLY A 85 5.29 1.55 10.21
CA GLY A 85 6.03 1.18 11.41
C GLY A 85 7.19 0.22 11.12
N ALA A 86 6.97 -0.78 10.26
CA ALA A 86 8.02 -1.68 9.81
C ALA A 86 9.11 -0.96 9.00
N CYS A 87 8.73 -0.03 8.11
CA CYS A 87 9.68 0.83 7.40
C CYS A 87 10.51 1.69 8.37
N GLN A 88 9.88 2.27 9.39
CA GLN A 88 10.59 3.07 10.39
C GLN A 88 11.52 2.20 11.23
N ALA A 89 11.08 1.03 11.69
CA ALA A 89 11.91 0.09 12.44
C ALA A 89 13.12 -0.39 11.61
N ALA A 90 12.91 -0.72 10.33
CA ALA A 90 14.01 -1.07 9.42
C ALA A 90 14.99 0.10 9.27
N ARG A 91 14.49 1.34 9.17
CA ARG A 91 15.34 2.54 9.11
C ARG A 91 16.15 2.74 10.40
N MET A 92 15.59 2.42 11.57
CA MET A 92 16.32 2.51 12.85
C MET A 92 17.35 1.40 13.04
N LEU A 93 17.15 0.22 12.44
CA LEU A 93 18.05 -0.93 12.58
C LEU A 93 19.20 -0.93 11.56
N PHE A 94 18.98 -0.35 10.38
CA PHE A 94 19.92 -0.39 9.25
C PHE A 94 20.42 1.00 8.81
N GLY A 95 19.99 2.06 9.49
CA GLY A 95 20.46 3.45 9.30
C GLY A 95 21.46 3.84 10.37
#